data_AF-A0A499VGY7-F1
#
_entry.id   AF-A0A499VGY7-F1
#
_cell.length_a   1.000
_cell.length_b   1.000
_cell.length_c   1.000
_cell.angle_alpha   90.00
_cell.angle_beta   90.00
_cell.angle_gamma   90.00
#
_symmetry.space_group_name_H-M   'P 1'
#
loop_
_entity.id
_entity.type
_entity.pdbx_description
1 polymer ?
#
loop_
_entity_poly.entity_id
_entity_poly.type
_entity_poly.pdbx_seq_one_letter_code
_entity_poly.pdbx_strand_id
1 'polypeptide(L)'
;MARVRLKGTGRHRAVKPVKGGRQAVALATVLSAAGVQAVASAGTAEADNPTWTEGPIFNDPLGTTDQQYAIRTRLIELTGAALPGSTIKVAVYHVWEASVVNALVDAKNRGVNVQILLDESSVSDRPTNTSYSTLAAALGTDRAQGSYVTTCPANKSCLGDPKFGQSIMHNKFWLFSAVQGATNVVVETTSNSTPSAHTRFFNDALLLPNNPTMYDAYSDYFNTMVTKDWASWNYRTVSNGLYKAYFFPRAGNTRDTDTVYSVLNNVQCTYKDSAGVKQQTKVRVAIFKLTRMAIAEKLLALKKAGCSVSIVYAETDSAKSSGGTKGTWEKLHTSGGPTVRCYNDDRDPLNPGQKLATPFIIHSKYILIDGMYDGVKNKVSFTGSGNYTGPALRENDESIVKVDDDTVHDMYKTHFDRVTKVAYPGTADTTDLCKGVKPLPDDGEKTLT
;
A
#
# COMPACT_ATOMS: atom_id res chain seq x y z
N MET A 1 34.66 25.26 -10.91
CA MET A 1 35.22 24.06 -11.56
C MET A 1 34.07 23.21 -12.07
N ALA A 2 34.17 22.77 -13.33
CA ALA A 2 33.07 22.30 -14.16
C ALA A 2 32.42 21.00 -13.67
N ARG A 3 31.08 20.95 -13.69
CA ARG A 3 30.29 19.73 -13.49
C ARG A 3 30.17 18.98 -14.81
N VAL A 4 30.80 17.81 -14.90
CA VAL A 4 30.66 16.89 -16.03
C VAL A 4 29.38 16.07 -15.86
N ARG A 5 28.57 16.07 -16.92
CA ARG A 5 27.29 15.37 -17.05
C ARG A 5 27.57 14.04 -17.75
N LEU A 6 27.44 12.91 -17.05
CA LEU A 6 27.57 11.58 -17.65
C LEU A 6 26.19 11.02 -18.00
N LYS A 7 25.92 10.91 -19.30
CA LYS A 7 24.86 10.05 -19.86
C LYS A 7 25.40 8.63 -19.91
N GLY A 8 24.71 7.67 -19.29
CA GLY A 8 25.00 6.25 -19.40
C GLY A 8 23.86 5.52 -20.12
N THR A 9 24.07 5.20 -21.39
CA THR A 9 23.35 4.13 -22.11
C THR A 9 24.20 2.87 -22.01
N GLY A 10 23.69 1.77 -21.49
CA GLY A 10 24.45 0.52 -21.45
C GLY A 10 23.64 -0.67 -20.94
N ARG A 11 23.15 -1.48 -21.87
CA ARG A 11 22.67 -2.85 -21.63
C ARG A 11 23.82 -3.70 -21.10
N HIS A 12 23.63 -4.40 -19.97
CA HIS A 12 24.56 -5.43 -19.51
C HIS A 12 23.95 -6.84 -19.65
N ARG A 13 24.63 -7.66 -20.45
CA ARG A 13 24.42 -9.10 -20.62
C ARG A 13 24.84 -9.84 -19.34
N ALA A 14 24.07 -10.86 -18.99
CA ALA A 14 24.39 -11.82 -17.92
C ALA A 14 25.62 -12.68 -18.27
N VAL A 15 26.47 -12.92 -17.26
CA VAL A 15 27.60 -13.85 -17.31
C VAL A 15 27.18 -15.16 -16.62
N LYS A 16 27.44 -16.30 -17.26
CA LYS A 16 27.19 -17.65 -16.73
C LYS A 16 28.28 -18.08 -15.72
N PRO A 17 27.96 -18.88 -14.69
CA PRO A 17 28.97 -19.48 -13.82
C PRO A 17 29.59 -20.73 -14.44
N VAL A 18 30.90 -20.89 -14.24
CA VAL A 18 31.73 -22.04 -14.65
C VAL A 18 31.61 -23.15 -13.60
N LYS A 19 31.37 -24.39 -14.06
CA LYS A 19 31.42 -25.61 -13.25
C LYS A 19 32.88 -26.01 -13.00
N GLY A 20 33.24 -26.23 -11.74
CA GLY A 20 34.45 -26.95 -11.35
C GLY A 20 34.07 -28.15 -10.49
N GLY A 21 34.18 -29.35 -11.06
CA GLY A 21 34.03 -30.60 -10.32
C GLY A 21 35.37 -31.06 -9.75
N ARG A 22 35.32 -31.75 -8.61
CA ARG A 22 36.34 -32.73 -8.18
C ARG A 22 35.67 -33.80 -7.33
N GLN A 23 35.67 -35.03 -7.84
CA GLN A 23 35.49 -36.25 -7.07
C GLN A 23 36.83 -36.61 -6.40
N ALA A 24 36.77 -37.17 -5.19
CA ALA A 24 37.79 -38.11 -4.71
C ALA A 24 37.13 -39.14 -3.79
N VAL A 25 37.59 -40.38 -3.98
CA VAL A 25 37.00 -41.66 -3.58
C VAL A 25 37.42 -42.07 -2.17
N ALA A 26 36.55 -42.85 -1.54
CA ALA A 26 36.62 -43.43 -0.20
C ALA A 26 37.80 -44.41 0.03
N LEU A 27 38.15 -44.58 1.30
CA LEU A 27 38.81 -45.78 1.82
C LEU A 27 38.19 -46.14 3.17
N ALA A 28 37.65 -47.36 3.23
CA ALA A 28 37.04 -47.97 4.40
C ALA A 28 38.07 -48.80 5.19
N THR A 29 37.90 -48.84 6.52
CA THR A 29 38.37 -49.95 7.37
C THR A 29 37.36 -50.17 8.48
N VAL A 30 37.05 -51.44 8.72
CA VAL A 30 35.96 -52.00 9.55
C VAL A 30 36.55 -52.56 10.86
N LEU A 31 35.64 -52.82 11.83
CA LEU A 31 35.74 -53.59 13.10
C LEU A 31 36.04 -52.72 14.35
N SER A 32 35.28 -52.75 15.46
CA SER A 32 34.49 -53.82 16.09
C SER A 32 33.32 -53.28 16.93
N ALA A 33 32.38 -54.19 17.20
CA ALA A 33 31.09 -53.99 17.84
C ALA A 33 31.09 -53.76 19.38
N ALA A 34 29.88 -53.41 19.84
CA ALA A 34 29.28 -53.58 21.17
C ALA A 34 29.34 -52.39 22.14
N GLY A 35 28.27 -51.59 22.05
CA GLY A 35 27.84 -50.63 23.06
C GLY A 35 26.48 -50.07 22.66
N VAL A 36 25.41 -50.86 22.83
CA VAL A 36 24.04 -50.39 22.61
C VAL A 36 23.69 -49.45 23.76
N GLN A 37 24.06 -48.18 23.63
CA GLN A 37 23.32 -47.10 24.28
C GLN A 37 22.34 -46.59 23.24
N ALA A 38 21.07 -46.93 23.43
CA ALA A 38 19.98 -46.23 22.77
C ALA A 38 19.97 -44.79 23.29
N VAL A 39 20.80 -43.94 22.69
CA VAL A 39 20.60 -42.51 22.75
C VAL A 39 19.36 -42.29 21.90
N ALA A 40 18.22 -42.16 22.57
CA ALA A 40 17.06 -41.56 21.93
C ALA A 40 17.52 -40.17 21.47
N SER A 41 17.88 -40.05 20.19
CA SER A 41 17.91 -38.76 19.53
C SER A 41 16.47 -38.26 19.60
N ALA A 42 16.15 -37.53 20.66
CA ALA A 42 15.02 -36.63 20.65
C ALA A 42 15.29 -35.72 19.46
N GLY A 43 14.73 -36.07 18.31
CA GLY A 43 14.66 -35.16 17.18
C GLY A 43 13.94 -33.95 17.75
N THR A 44 14.69 -32.87 17.96
CA THR A 44 14.09 -31.56 18.12
C THR A 44 13.26 -31.39 16.87
N ALA A 45 11.94 -31.50 16.99
CA ALA A 45 11.04 -31.05 15.96
C ALA A 45 11.35 -29.57 15.80
N GLU A 46 12.23 -29.24 14.85
CA GLU A 46 12.45 -27.89 14.41
C GLU A 46 11.07 -27.47 13.88
N ALA A 47 10.38 -26.61 14.60
CA ALA A 47 9.09 -26.11 14.15
C ALA A 47 9.33 -25.48 12.78
N ASP A 48 8.68 -26.03 11.74
CA ASP A 48 8.84 -25.52 10.38
C ASP A 48 8.58 -24.01 10.39
N ASN A 49 9.59 -23.24 9.98
CA ASN A 49 9.47 -21.79 9.93
C ASN A 49 8.31 -21.39 9.00
N PRO A 50 7.51 -20.36 9.35
CA PRO A 50 6.46 -19.86 8.47
C PRO A 50 7.04 -19.45 7.11
N THR A 51 6.34 -19.82 6.04
CA THR A 51 6.66 -19.33 4.69
C THR A 51 5.79 -18.11 4.39
N TRP A 52 6.44 -17.00 4.06
CA TRP A 52 5.77 -15.76 3.66
C TRP A 52 5.75 -15.66 2.15
N THR A 53 4.56 -15.77 1.56
CA THR A 53 4.39 -15.60 0.11
C THR A 53 4.32 -14.13 -0.24
N GLU A 54 5.16 -13.70 -1.19
CA GLU A 54 5.07 -12.37 -1.78
C GLU A 54 3.74 -12.18 -2.50
N GLY A 55 3.17 -10.98 -2.37
CA GLY A 55 2.03 -10.57 -3.17
C GLY A 55 0.96 -9.85 -2.34
N PRO A 56 -0.17 -9.53 -3.00
CA PRO A 56 -1.21 -8.77 -2.35
C PRO A 56 -2.09 -9.64 -1.47
N ILE A 57 -2.56 -9.04 -0.40
CA ILE A 57 -3.52 -9.57 0.57
C ILE A 57 -4.71 -8.60 0.56
N PHE A 58 -5.91 -9.14 0.45
CA PHE A 58 -7.13 -8.35 0.40
C PHE A 58 -8.01 -8.73 1.58
N ASN A 59 -8.66 -7.75 2.18
CA ASN A 59 -9.84 -8.06 2.98
C ASN A 59 -11.11 -7.95 2.13
N ASP A 60 -12.18 -8.64 2.55
CA ASP A 60 -13.51 -8.52 1.97
C ASP A 60 -14.52 -8.15 3.08
N PRO A 61 -15.01 -6.90 3.16
CA PRO A 61 -15.96 -6.49 4.18
C PRO A 61 -17.31 -7.22 4.10
N LEU A 62 -17.62 -7.83 2.94
CA LEU A 62 -18.83 -8.64 2.73
C LEU A 62 -18.58 -10.15 2.91
N GLY A 63 -17.36 -10.53 3.25
CA GLY A 63 -16.94 -11.92 3.42
C GLY A 63 -17.17 -12.47 4.82
N THR A 64 -16.55 -13.63 5.09
CA THR A 64 -16.46 -14.18 6.44
C THR A 64 -15.61 -13.30 7.35
N THR A 65 -15.67 -13.53 8.67
CA THR A 65 -14.81 -12.84 9.64
C THR A 65 -13.32 -12.92 9.27
N ASP A 66 -12.82 -14.08 8.83
CA ASP A 66 -11.42 -14.22 8.41
C ASP A 66 -11.10 -13.36 7.18
N GLN A 67 -12.03 -13.29 6.22
CA GLN A 67 -11.88 -12.44 5.04
C GLN A 67 -11.93 -10.96 5.39
N GLN A 68 -12.79 -10.54 6.32
CA GLN A 68 -12.87 -9.16 6.80
C GLN A 68 -11.56 -8.71 7.47
N TYR A 69 -10.94 -9.60 8.24
CA TYR A 69 -9.76 -9.28 9.04
C TYR A 69 -8.44 -9.75 8.44
N ALA A 70 -8.42 -10.25 7.20
CA ALA A 70 -7.25 -10.89 6.58
C ALA A 70 -5.95 -10.05 6.68
N ILE A 71 -6.03 -8.74 6.39
CA ILE A 71 -4.88 -7.83 6.48
C ILE A 71 -4.42 -7.66 7.94
N ARG A 72 -5.36 -7.40 8.86
CA ARG A 72 -5.07 -7.27 10.29
C ARG A 72 -4.42 -8.54 10.84
N THR A 73 -4.98 -9.70 10.50
CA THR A 73 -4.46 -11.01 10.91
C THR A 73 -3.03 -11.18 10.43
N ARG A 74 -2.73 -10.89 9.15
CA ARG A 74 -1.34 -10.96 8.65
C ARG A 74 -0.38 -10.04 9.40
N LEU A 75 -0.78 -8.81 9.70
CA LEU A 75 0.07 -7.87 10.46
C LEU A 75 0.36 -8.39 11.87
N ILE A 76 -0.64 -8.98 12.54
CA ILE A 76 -0.48 -9.62 13.85
C ILE A 76 0.43 -10.86 13.75
N GLU A 77 0.26 -11.69 12.72
CA GLU A 77 1.11 -12.88 12.49
C GLU A 77 2.58 -12.49 12.29
N LEU A 78 2.87 -11.48 11.44
CA LEU A 78 4.23 -10.98 11.22
C LEU A 78 4.82 -10.37 12.50
N THR A 79 4.02 -9.62 13.26
CA THR A 79 4.42 -9.04 14.55
C THR A 79 4.72 -10.13 15.58
N GLY A 80 3.91 -11.19 15.61
CA GLY A 80 4.12 -12.39 16.44
C GLY A 80 5.40 -13.13 16.07
N ALA A 81 5.68 -13.24 14.78
CA ALA A 81 6.85 -13.92 14.23
C ALA A 81 8.16 -13.10 14.31
N ALA A 82 8.11 -11.81 14.66
CA ALA A 82 9.30 -10.96 14.78
C ALA A 82 10.29 -11.51 15.81
N LEU A 83 11.56 -11.60 15.42
CA LEU A 83 12.61 -12.24 16.23
C LEU A 83 13.14 -11.28 17.31
N PRO A 84 13.48 -11.75 18.54
CA PRO A 84 14.13 -10.92 19.55
C PRO A 84 15.39 -10.22 19.01
N GLY A 85 15.60 -8.96 19.38
CA GLY A 85 16.70 -8.13 18.88
C GLY A 85 16.46 -7.51 17.50
N SER A 86 15.44 -7.96 16.75
CA SER A 86 15.03 -7.32 15.50
C SER A 86 14.24 -6.02 15.76
N THR A 87 13.97 -5.29 14.69
CA THR A 87 13.16 -4.06 14.66
C THR A 87 11.89 -4.21 13.82
N ILE A 88 10.78 -3.73 14.37
CA ILE A 88 9.53 -3.41 13.69
C ILE A 88 9.41 -1.89 13.57
N LYS A 89 9.14 -1.37 12.37
CA LYS A 89 8.79 0.04 12.15
C LYS A 89 7.39 0.14 11.57
N VAL A 90 6.58 1.05 12.09
CA VAL A 90 5.18 1.22 11.70
C VAL A 90 4.89 2.69 11.45
N ALA A 91 4.54 3.05 10.22
CA ALA A 91 3.98 4.37 9.90
C ALA A 91 2.54 4.20 9.43
N VAL A 92 1.58 4.56 10.26
CA VAL A 92 0.15 4.36 10.00
C VAL A 92 -0.63 5.59 10.42
N TYR A 93 -1.53 6.09 9.58
CA TYR A 93 -2.38 7.25 9.90
C TYR A 93 -3.14 7.04 11.22
N HIS A 94 -3.95 5.98 11.36
CA HIS A 94 -4.67 5.66 12.60
C HIS A 94 -4.44 4.23 13.12
N VAL A 95 -4.23 4.11 14.43
CA VAL A 95 -4.22 2.84 15.17
C VAL A 95 -5.18 2.91 16.36
N TRP A 96 -6.30 2.19 16.25
CA TRP A 96 -7.41 2.19 17.20
C TRP A 96 -7.87 0.80 17.64
N GLU A 97 -7.18 -0.27 17.21
CA GLU A 97 -7.53 -1.63 17.60
C GLU A 97 -6.58 -2.20 18.67
N ALA A 98 -7.18 -2.65 19.77
CA ALA A 98 -6.46 -3.28 20.87
C ALA A 98 -5.68 -4.53 20.45
N SER A 99 -6.17 -5.31 19.48
CA SER A 99 -5.48 -6.53 19.02
C SER A 99 -4.12 -6.23 18.36
N VAL A 100 -4.05 -5.18 17.56
CA VAL A 100 -2.80 -4.72 16.92
C VAL A 100 -1.86 -4.10 17.96
N VAL A 101 -2.40 -3.28 18.86
CA VAL A 101 -1.64 -2.68 19.98
C VAL A 101 -1.02 -3.76 20.86
N ASN A 102 -1.81 -4.75 21.29
CA ASN A 102 -1.35 -5.83 22.15
C ASN A 102 -0.25 -6.64 21.46
N ALA A 103 -0.39 -6.96 20.17
CA ALA A 103 0.65 -7.69 19.43
C ALA A 103 1.99 -6.93 19.41
N LEU A 104 1.96 -5.60 19.22
CA LEU A 104 3.15 -4.74 19.25
C LEU A 104 3.79 -4.65 20.64
N VAL A 105 2.97 -4.54 21.70
CA VAL A 105 3.44 -4.58 23.09
C VAL A 105 4.06 -5.93 23.41
N ASP A 106 3.45 -7.02 22.98
CA ASP A 106 3.98 -8.37 23.17
C ASP A 106 5.31 -8.57 22.43
N ALA A 107 5.44 -8.03 21.22
CA ALA A 107 6.71 -8.03 20.49
C ALA A 107 7.80 -7.28 21.28
N LYS A 108 7.49 -6.11 21.84
CA LYS A 108 8.40 -5.37 22.72
C LYS A 108 8.80 -6.21 23.93
N ASN A 109 7.85 -6.85 24.60
CA ASN A 109 8.11 -7.70 25.76
C ASN A 109 8.99 -8.92 25.42
N ARG A 110 8.93 -9.42 24.19
CA ARG A 110 9.84 -10.47 23.68
C ARG A 110 11.24 -9.96 23.29
N GLY A 111 11.52 -8.66 23.45
CA GLY A 111 12.82 -8.06 23.14
C GLY A 111 12.95 -7.54 21.71
N VAL A 112 11.83 -7.32 21.00
CA VAL A 112 11.81 -6.66 19.69
C VAL A 112 11.81 -5.14 19.87
N ASN A 113 12.59 -4.43 19.06
CA ASN A 113 12.57 -2.97 18.96
C ASN A 113 11.34 -2.54 18.15
N VAL A 114 10.50 -1.66 18.69
CA VAL A 114 9.20 -1.31 18.09
C VAL A 114 9.10 0.21 17.98
N GLN A 115 9.10 0.72 16.75
CA GLN A 115 9.12 2.15 16.44
C GLN A 115 7.87 2.52 15.67
N ILE A 116 7.06 3.43 16.21
CA ILE A 116 5.76 3.77 15.65
C ILE A 116 5.68 5.28 15.40
N LEU A 117 5.28 5.63 14.19
CA LEU A 117 4.92 6.98 13.78
C LEU A 117 3.45 7.01 13.36
N LEU A 118 2.66 7.85 14.02
CA LEU A 118 1.25 8.03 13.71
C LEU A 118 0.98 9.45 13.22
N ASP A 119 -0.17 9.64 12.56
CA ASP A 119 -0.71 10.98 12.46
C ASP A 119 -1.22 11.43 13.83
N GLU A 120 -1.18 12.73 14.12
CA GLU A 120 -1.65 13.25 15.40
C GLU A 120 -3.15 13.01 15.60
N SER A 121 -3.91 12.97 14.50
CA SER A 121 -5.34 12.65 14.53
C SER A 121 -5.64 11.25 15.04
N SER A 122 -4.68 10.31 15.04
CA SER A 122 -4.86 9.01 15.70
C SER A 122 -5.19 9.16 17.19
N VAL A 123 -4.84 10.30 17.81
CA VAL A 123 -5.20 10.66 19.18
C VAL A 123 -6.39 11.61 19.18
N SER A 124 -6.31 12.72 18.46
CA SER A 124 -7.30 13.79 18.56
C SER A 124 -8.69 13.41 18.01
N ASP A 125 -8.76 12.52 17.01
CA ASP A 125 -10.05 12.10 16.44
C ASP A 125 -10.81 11.09 17.31
N ARG A 126 -10.12 10.46 18.27
CA ARG A 126 -10.69 9.49 19.21
C ARG A 126 -10.02 9.60 20.59
N PRO A 127 -10.25 10.70 21.32
CA PRO A 127 -9.55 10.96 22.59
C PRO A 127 -9.85 9.92 23.68
N THR A 128 -10.95 9.18 23.57
CA THR A 128 -11.32 8.09 24.49
C THR A 128 -10.71 6.74 24.12
N ASN A 129 -10.10 6.59 22.94
CA ASN A 129 -9.44 5.36 22.54
C ASN A 129 -8.06 5.24 23.22
N THR A 130 -7.80 4.11 23.88
CA THR A 130 -6.58 3.93 24.68
C THR A 130 -5.37 3.43 23.89
N SER A 131 -5.49 3.21 22.57
CA SER A 131 -4.42 2.59 21.78
C SER A 131 -3.10 3.36 21.87
N TYR A 132 -3.13 4.69 21.71
CA TYR A 132 -1.92 5.51 21.82
C TYR A 132 -1.33 5.49 23.23
N SER A 133 -2.16 5.67 24.26
CA SER A 133 -1.68 5.72 25.65
C SER A 133 -1.11 4.37 26.10
N THR A 134 -1.69 3.25 25.67
CA THR A 134 -1.15 1.91 25.88
C THR A 134 0.22 1.73 25.19
N LEU A 135 0.36 2.16 23.93
CA LEU A 135 1.64 2.11 23.23
C LEU A 135 2.69 3.02 23.88
N ALA A 136 2.31 4.24 24.28
CA ALA A 136 3.21 5.18 24.94
C ALA A 136 3.71 4.65 26.29
N ALA A 137 2.83 4.00 27.07
CA ALA A 137 3.21 3.38 28.33
C ALA A 137 4.16 2.19 28.16
N ALA A 138 3.96 1.35 27.13
CA ALA A 138 4.76 0.15 26.91
C ALA A 138 6.08 0.40 26.16
N LEU A 139 6.07 1.31 25.19
CA LEU A 139 7.21 1.57 24.30
C LEU A 139 8.04 2.77 24.74
N GLY A 140 7.42 3.74 25.43
CA GLY A 140 7.97 5.07 25.65
C GLY A 140 7.76 6.02 24.46
N THR A 141 8.16 7.28 24.63
CA THR A 141 8.08 8.33 23.59
C THR A 141 9.44 8.94 23.24
N ASP A 142 10.51 8.46 23.88
CA ASP A 142 11.88 8.89 23.60
C ASP A 142 12.42 8.19 22.35
N ARG A 143 12.57 8.97 21.27
CA ARG A 143 13.06 8.50 19.97
C ARG A 143 14.54 8.09 19.97
N ALA A 144 15.29 8.35 21.05
CA ALA A 144 16.65 7.84 21.21
C ALA A 144 16.69 6.37 21.65
N GLN A 145 15.57 5.81 22.11
CA GLN A 145 15.47 4.41 22.52
C GLN A 145 15.17 3.48 21.34
N GLY A 146 15.45 2.19 21.51
CA GLY A 146 15.15 1.17 20.51
C GLY A 146 13.65 1.02 20.21
N SER A 147 12.79 1.38 21.15
CA SER A 147 11.34 1.42 20.97
C SER A 147 10.76 2.77 21.35
N TYR A 148 9.74 3.21 20.63
CA TYR A 148 8.97 4.41 20.93
C TYR A 148 7.68 4.46 20.10
N VAL A 149 6.74 5.29 20.53
CA VAL A 149 5.66 5.82 19.70
C VAL A 149 5.73 7.34 19.65
N THR A 150 5.46 7.92 18.48
CA THR A 150 5.36 9.37 18.30
C THR A 150 4.33 9.71 17.23
N THR A 151 3.87 10.97 17.22
CA THR A 151 2.95 11.50 16.20
C THR A 151 3.65 12.53 15.32
N CYS A 152 3.16 12.78 14.10
CA CYS A 152 3.46 14.02 13.38
C CYS A 152 2.85 15.25 14.12
N PRO A 153 3.19 16.49 13.75
CA PRO A 153 2.61 17.67 14.38
C PRO A 153 1.09 17.76 14.17
N ALA A 154 0.37 18.38 15.11
CA ALA A 154 -1.07 18.56 15.00
C ALA A 154 -1.46 19.29 13.70
N ASN A 155 -2.48 18.75 13.01
CA ASN A 155 -3.00 19.25 11.72
C ASN A 155 -1.95 19.35 10.59
N LYS A 156 -0.85 18.57 10.67
CA LYS A 156 0.22 18.56 9.68
C LYS A 156 0.80 17.16 9.48
N SER A 157 1.23 16.88 8.25
CA SER A 157 2.14 15.79 7.96
C SER A 157 3.54 16.09 8.53
N CYS A 158 4.39 15.08 8.59
CA CYS A 158 5.77 15.21 9.04
C CYS A 158 6.66 15.93 8.01
N LEU A 159 6.42 15.73 6.71
CA LEU A 159 7.30 16.24 5.63
C LEU A 159 6.60 17.23 4.67
N GLY A 160 5.33 17.55 4.92
CA GLY A 160 4.56 18.56 4.19
C GLY A 160 5.05 19.97 4.42
N ASP A 161 5.32 20.71 3.34
CA ASP A 161 5.62 22.13 3.42
C ASP A 161 4.36 22.90 3.87
N PRO A 162 4.40 23.59 5.03
CA PRO A 162 3.23 24.21 5.62
C PRO A 162 2.62 25.32 4.75
N LYS A 163 3.34 25.83 3.73
CA LYS A 163 2.79 26.84 2.82
C LYS A 163 1.63 26.31 1.96
N PHE A 164 1.50 24.99 1.82
CA PHE A 164 0.41 24.36 1.07
C PHE A 164 -0.81 24.05 1.94
N GLY A 165 -0.79 24.41 3.22
CA GLY A 165 -1.94 24.32 4.12
C GLY A 165 -1.96 23.05 4.98
N GLN A 166 -3.17 22.57 5.27
CA GLN A 166 -3.38 21.36 6.07
C GLN A 166 -2.82 20.14 5.33
N SER A 167 -2.23 19.23 6.11
CA SER A 167 -1.62 18.01 5.62
C SER A 167 -1.70 16.95 6.70
N ILE A 168 -1.54 15.69 6.30
CA ILE A 168 -1.58 14.55 7.22
C ILE A 168 -0.49 13.52 6.90
N MET A 169 -0.07 12.76 7.91
CA MET A 169 0.79 11.58 7.73
C MET A 169 -0.09 10.40 7.31
N HIS A 170 -0.31 10.28 6.02
CA HIS A 170 -1.29 9.34 5.48
C HIS A 170 -0.64 8.04 4.96
N ASN A 171 0.55 7.69 5.43
CA ASN A 171 1.13 6.36 5.18
C ASN A 171 0.37 5.27 5.94
N LYS A 172 0.49 4.02 5.44
CA LYS A 172 0.22 2.79 6.17
C LYS A 172 1.20 1.72 5.71
N PHE A 173 2.38 1.68 6.33
CA PHE A 173 3.35 0.63 6.06
C PHE A 173 3.96 0.07 7.33
N TRP A 174 4.37 -1.19 7.23
CA TRP A 174 5.00 -1.97 8.30
C TRP A 174 6.27 -2.60 7.78
N LEU A 175 7.34 -2.49 8.55
CA LEU A 175 8.64 -3.03 8.22
C LEU A 175 9.09 -3.97 9.32
N PHE A 176 9.55 -5.16 8.96
CA PHE A 176 10.12 -6.14 9.89
C PHE A 176 11.52 -6.51 9.41
N SER A 177 12.55 -6.15 10.19
CA SER A 177 13.95 -6.50 9.82
C SER A 177 14.17 -8.01 9.81
N ALA A 178 13.56 -8.74 10.76
CA ALA A 178 13.57 -10.19 10.79
C ALA A 178 12.31 -10.75 11.45
N VAL A 179 11.71 -11.74 10.80
CA VAL A 179 10.64 -12.60 11.32
C VAL A 179 11.06 -14.05 11.15
N GLN A 180 10.44 -15.00 11.84
CA GLN A 180 10.62 -16.42 11.55
C GLN A 180 10.35 -16.68 10.06
N GLY A 181 11.34 -17.23 9.34
CA GLY A 181 11.24 -17.55 7.91
C GLY A 181 11.51 -16.43 6.90
N ALA A 182 11.71 -15.16 7.32
CA ALA A 182 12.06 -14.07 6.39
C ALA A 182 12.80 -12.90 7.06
N THR A 183 13.50 -12.13 6.24
CA THR A 183 14.13 -10.85 6.65
C THR A 183 13.63 -9.73 5.77
N ASN A 184 13.90 -8.47 6.16
CA ASN A 184 13.65 -7.29 5.32
C ASN A 184 12.25 -7.29 4.70
N VAL A 185 11.25 -7.49 5.55
CA VAL A 185 9.86 -7.63 5.14
C VAL A 185 9.22 -6.25 5.09
N VAL A 186 8.60 -5.93 3.96
CA VAL A 186 7.80 -4.72 3.77
C VAL A 186 6.35 -5.10 3.61
N VAL A 187 5.46 -4.39 4.29
CA VAL A 187 4.02 -4.42 4.04
C VAL A 187 3.56 -3.00 3.76
N GLU A 188 3.22 -2.69 2.51
CA GLU A 188 2.55 -1.45 2.12
C GLU A 188 1.04 -1.71 2.06
N THR A 189 0.22 -0.93 2.75
CA THR A 189 -1.22 -1.19 2.81
C THR A 189 -2.06 0.08 2.63
N THR A 190 -3.31 -0.10 2.22
CA THR A 190 -4.31 0.98 2.22
C THR A 190 -5.10 1.04 3.53
N SER A 191 -4.97 -0.01 4.35
CA SER A 191 -5.77 -0.23 5.56
C SER A 191 -5.18 0.50 6.76
N ASN A 192 -5.98 1.34 7.40
CA ASN A 192 -5.74 1.78 8.78
C ASN A 192 -6.00 0.63 9.77
N SER A 193 -5.55 0.75 11.01
CA SER A 193 -5.99 -0.16 12.07
C SER A 193 -7.22 0.42 12.78
N THR A 194 -8.36 0.42 12.09
CA THR A 194 -9.66 0.87 12.62
C THR A 194 -10.74 -0.19 12.42
N PRO A 195 -11.82 -0.19 13.24
CA PRO A 195 -12.89 -1.17 13.09
C PRO A 195 -13.53 -1.18 11.68
N SER A 196 -13.74 0.00 11.10
CA SER A 196 -14.40 0.13 9.79
C SER A 196 -13.48 -0.28 8.63
N ALA A 197 -12.15 -0.11 8.78
CA ALA A 197 -11.17 -0.54 7.77
C ALA A 197 -11.28 -2.03 7.41
N HIS A 198 -11.68 -2.86 8.37
CA HIS A 198 -11.80 -4.32 8.15
C HIS A 198 -13.21 -4.75 7.76
N THR A 199 -14.21 -4.12 8.37
CA THR A 199 -15.61 -4.60 8.29
C THR A 199 -16.48 -3.82 7.31
N ARG A 200 -16.02 -2.65 6.84
CA ARG A 200 -16.75 -1.80 5.91
C ARG A 200 -15.98 -1.50 4.63
N PHE A 201 -14.65 -1.53 4.66
CA PHE A 201 -13.83 -1.06 3.55
C PHE A 201 -13.14 -2.21 2.84
N PHE A 202 -13.17 -2.24 1.51
CA PHE A 202 -12.24 -3.07 0.74
C PHE A 202 -10.86 -2.41 0.76
N ASN A 203 -9.86 -3.08 1.32
CA ASN A 203 -8.46 -2.66 1.37
C ASN A 203 -7.54 -3.71 0.76
N ASP A 204 -6.33 -3.29 0.44
CA ASP A 204 -5.25 -4.18 0.04
C ASP A 204 -3.97 -3.90 0.83
N ALA A 205 -3.14 -4.93 0.96
CA ALA A 205 -1.78 -4.86 1.46
C ALA A 205 -0.85 -5.64 0.53
N LEU A 206 0.29 -5.08 0.14
CA LEU A 206 1.35 -5.77 -0.58
C LEU A 206 2.42 -6.24 0.40
N LEU A 207 2.61 -7.55 0.53
CA LEU A 207 3.67 -8.16 1.32
C LEU A 207 4.88 -8.49 0.44
N LEU A 208 6.04 -7.95 0.79
CA LEU A 208 7.33 -8.19 0.14
C LEU A 208 8.33 -8.77 1.16
N PRO A 209 8.46 -10.10 1.27
CA PRO A 209 9.45 -10.73 2.12
C PRO A 209 10.83 -10.74 1.45
N ASN A 210 11.90 -10.74 2.25
CA ASN A 210 13.29 -10.87 1.76
C ASN A 210 13.69 -9.80 0.74
N ASN A 211 13.21 -8.57 0.93
CA ASN A 211 13.42 -7.47 -0.02
C ASN A 211 14.24 -6.32 0.62
N PRO A 212 15.57 -6.48 0.77
CA PRO A 212 16.41 -5.50 1.48
C PRO A 212 16.34 -4.10 0.86
N THR A 213 16.31 -3.98 -0.47
CA THR A 213 16.29 -2.64 -1.09
C THR A 213 14.99 -1.89 -0.86
N MET A 214 13.83 -2.57 -0.90
CA MET A 214 12.57 -1.92 -0.55
C MET A 214 12.51 -1.66 0.96
N TYR A 215 12.95 -2.61 1.79
CA TYR A 215 13.02 -2.43 3.24
C TYR A 215 13.84 -1.19 3.63
N ASP A 216 15.06 -1.06 3.10
CA ASP A 216 15.95 0.07 3.37
C ASP A 216 15.33 1.39 2.89
N ALA A 217 14.71 1.39 1.71
CA ALA A 217 14.05 2.59 1.17
C ALA A 217 12.91 3.09 2.08
N TYR A 218 12.04 2.19 2.53
CA TYR A 218 10.96 2.53 3.45
C TYR A 218 11.48 2.87 4.86
N SER A 219 12.53 2.19 5.31
CA SER A 219 13.19 2.44 6.60
C SER A 219 13.83 3.82 6.65
N ASP A 220 14.50 4.24 5.57
CA ASP A 220 15.06 5.57 5.40
C ASP A 220 13.97 6.65 5.31
N TYR A 221 12.87 6.35 4.62
CA TYR A 221 11.72 7.25 4.58
C TYR A 221 11.08 7.40 5.96
N PHE A 222 10.88 6.31 6.71
CA PHE A 222 10.42 6.34 8.10
C PHE A 222 11.33 7.20 8.97
N ASN A 223 12.64 6.96 8.93
CA ASN A 223 13.61 7.73 9.70
C ASN A 223 13.56 9.22 9.34
N THR A 224 13.39 9.54 8.05
CA THR A 224 13.22 10.92 7.57
C THR A 224 11.95 11.55 8.13
N MET A 225 10.79 10.88 8.02
CA MET A 225 9.52 11.38 8.57
C MET A 225 9.61 11.64 10.07
N VAL A 226 10.25 10.73 10.82
CA VAL A 226 10.42 10.88 12.25
C VAL A 226 11.16 12.18 12.60
N THR A 227 12.04 12.71 11.74
CA THR A 227 12.71 14.02 11.99
C THR A 227 11.74 15.21 11.99
N LYS A 228 10.60 15.11 11.28
CA LYS A 228 9.61 16.18 11.07
C LYS A 228 10.18 17.42 10.37
N ASP A 229 11.25 17.24 9.60
CA ASP A 229 11.94 18.31 8.88
C ASP A 229 11.46 18.40 7.43
N TRP A 230 10.31 19.03 7.25
CA TRP A 230 9.75 19.30 5.92
C TRP A 230 10.67 20.16 5.04
N ALA A 231 11.54 20.99 5.63
CA ALA A 231 12.38 21.91 4.87
C ALA A 231 13.53 21.21 4.14
N SER A 232 14.03 20.09 4.69
CA SER A 232 15.02 19.24 4.03
C SER A 232 14.42 18.15 3.14
N TRP A 233 13.10 17.96 3.21
CA TRP A 233 12.41 16.96 2.42
C TRP A 233 12.54 17.22 0.92
N ASN A 234 12.77 16.14 0.18
CA ASN A 234 12.70 16.12 -1.26
C ASN A 234 12.02 14.83 -1.70
N TYR A 235 11.21 14.91 -2.74
CA TYR A 235 10.58 13.75 -3.36
C TYR A 235 11.62 12.67 -3.70
N ARG A 236 11.37 11.42 -3.27
CA ARG A 236 12.30 10.30 -3.47
C ARG A 236 11.63 9.15 -4.17
N THR A 237 12.41 8.46 -5.00
CA THR A 237 12.03 7.18 -5.59
C THR A 237 13.19 6.22 -5.50
N VAL A 238 12.90 4.95 -5.21
CA VAL A 238 13.89 3.87 -5.21
C VAL A 238 13.39 2.77 -6.13
N SER A 239 14.27 2.13 -6.89
CA SER A 239 13.90 1.06 -7.83
C SER A 239 14.88 -0.10 -7.69
N ASN A 240 14.34 -1.32 -7.65
CA ASN A 240 15.14 -2.54 -7.66
C ASN A 240 14.34 -3.67 -8.31
N GLY A 241 14.90 -4.26 -9.39
CA GLY A 241 14.24 -5.34 -10.12
C GLY A 241 12.80 -4.98 -10.51
N LEU A 242 11.84 -5.73 -9.98
CA LEU A 242 10.41 -5.61 -10.27
C LEU A 242 9.75 -4.42 -9.57
N TYR A 243 10.40 -3.81 -8.57
CA TYR A 243 9.77 -2.84 -7.69
C TYR A 243 10.27 -1.42 -7.92
N LYS A 244 9.36 -0.45 -7.72
CA LYS A 244 9.72 0.96 -7.56
C LYS A 244 8.84 1.63 -6.52
N ALA A 245 9.45 2.13 -5.45
CA ALA A 245 8.79 2.93 -4.44
C ALA A 245 8.84 4.42 -4.80
N TYR A 246 7.79 5.14 -4.44
CA TYR A 246 7.63 6.59 -4.58
C TYR A 246 7.19 7.12 -3.21
N PHE A 247 7.94 8.07 -2.66
CA PHE A 247 7.66 8.67 -1.36
C PHE A 247 7.28 10.14 -1.52
N PHE A 248 6.21 10.55 -0.86
CA PHE A 248 5.60 11.87 -0.95
C PHE A 248 5.84 12.66 0.35
N PRO A 249 5.70 13.99 0.36
CA PRO A 249 5.17 14.87 -0.71
C PRO A 249 6.03 15.03 -1.98
N ARG A 250 5.40 15.35 -3.12
CA ARG A 250 6.09 15.75 -4.37
C ARG A 250 5.80 17.22 -4.70
N ALA A 251 6.81 18.08 -4.63
CA ALA A 251 6.66 19.49 -4.99
C ALA A 251 6.28 19.72 -6.47
N GLY A 252 5.72 20.91 -6.75
CA GLY A 252 5.34 21.39 -8.06
C GLY A 252 3.83 21.62 -8.22
N ASN A 253 3.42 22.27 -9.29
CA ASN A 253 2.03 22.70 -9.52
C ASN A 253 1.53 22.37 -10.94
N THR A 254 2.27 21.56 -11.69
CA THR A 254 1.92 21.17 -13.07
C THR A 254 1.61 19.69 -13.15
N ARG A 255 0.99 19.27 -14.26
CA ARG A 255 0.73 17.85 -14.57
C ARG A 255 2.01 17.03 -14.74
N ASP A 256 3.12 17.65 -15.12
CA ASP A 256 4.40 16.94 -15.32
C ASP A 256 5.06 16.55 -14.00
N THR A 257 4.71 17.26 -12.92
CA THR A 257 5.13 16.88 -11.56
C THR A 257 4.10 15.98 -10.86
N ASP A 258 3.07 15.51 -11.56
CA ASP A 258 2.12 14.52 -11.03
C ASP A 258 2.63 13.10 -11.31
N THR A 259 2.85 12.34 -10.24
CA THR A 259 3.42 10.99 -10.31
C THR A 259 2.48 10.01 -11.01
N VAL A 260 1.18 10.06 -10.73
CA VAL A 260 0.20 9.16 -11.34
C VAL A 260 -0.03 9.54 -12.80
N TYR A 261 -0.07 10.84 -13.11
CA TYR A 261 -0.11 11.31 -14.50
C TYR A 261 1.11 10.81 -15.30
N SER A 262 2.31 10.91 -14.70
CA SER A 262 3.56 10.41 -15.30
C SER A 262 3.54 8.90 -15.51
N VAL A 263 3.03 8.14 -14.54
CA VAL A 263 2.84 6.68 -14.67
C VAL A 263 1.93 6.36 -15.86
N LEU A 264 0.79 7.05 -15.98
CA LEU A 264 -0.16 6.84 -17.07
C LEU A 264 0.36 7.33 -18.44
N ASN A 265 1.36 8.21 -18.47
CA ASN A 265 2.01 8.65 -19.72
C ASN A 265 2.79 7.54 -20.42
N ASN A 266 3.21 6.51 -19.68
CA ASN A 266 3.94 5.37 -20.25
C ASN A 266 3.01 4.37 -20.97
N VAL A 267 1.69 4.53 -20.88
CA VAL A 267 0.71 3.63 -21.50
C VAL A 267 0.60 3.89 -23.01
N GLN A 268 0.74 2.83 -23.80
CA GLN A 268 0.42 2.83 -25.23
C GLN A 268 -0.83 1.99 -25.45
N CYS A 269 -1.85 2.54 -26.11
CA CYS A 269 -3.18 1.93 -26.07
C CYS A 269 -3.40 0.75 -27.00
N THR A 270 -2.73 0.73 -28.15
CA THR A 270 -2.88 -0.35 -29.12
C THR A 270 -1.52 -0.79 -29.60
N TYR A 271 -1.33 -2.09 -29.75
CA TYR A 271 -0.10 -2.71 -30.23
C TYR A 271 -0.45 -3.94 -31.08
N LYS A 272 0.52 -4.50 -31.80
CA LYS A 272 0.37 -5.82 -32.44
C LYS A 272 1.12 -6.85 -31.61
N ASP A 273 0.52 -8.00 -31.38
CA ASP A 273 1.23 -9.14 -30.79
C ASP A 273 2.17 -9.82 -31.81
N SER A 274 2.82 -10.91 -31.39
CA SER A 274 3.72 -11.69 -32.24
C SER A 274 3.03 -12.33 -33.45
N ALA A 275 1.70 -12.49 -33.43
CA ALA A 275 0.90 -12.97 -34.56
C ALA A 275 0.41 -11.82 -35.46
N GLY A 276 0.78 -10.57 -35.17
CA GLY A 276 0.35 -9.40 -35.91
C GLY A 276 -1.09 -8.95 -35.59
N VAL A 277 -1.73 -9.56 -34.60
CA VAL A 277 -3.11 -9.25 -34.20
C VAL A 277 -3.10 -7.97 -33.37
N LYS A 278 -4.02 -7.06 -33.69
CA LYS A 278 -4.17 -5.80 -32.94
C LYS A 278 -4.71 -6.11 -31.53
N GLN A 279 -3.92 -5.75 -30.54
CA GLN A 279 -4.25 -5.85 -29.12
C GLN A 279 -4.51 -4.46 -28.53
N GLN A 280 -5.22 -4.45 -27.41
CA GLN A 280 -5.57 -3.26 -26.66
C GLN A 280 -4.99 -3.36 -25.24
N THR A 281 -4.35 -2.29 -24.78
CA THR A 281 -3.90 -2.16 -23.39
C THR A 281 -5.10 -1.89 -22.49
N LYS A 282 -5.17 -2.60 -21.37
CA LYS A 282 -6.22 -2.46 -20.36
C LYS A 282 -5.67 -1.69 -19.16
N VAL A 283 -6.39 -0.67 -18.73
CA VAL A 283 -6.09 0.16 -17.55
C VAL A 283 -7.26 0.01 -16.58
N ARG A 284 -6.98 -0.44 -15.36
CA ARG A 284 -7.98 -0.55 -14.28
C ARG A 284 -7.55 0.30 -13.11
N VAL A 285 -8.48 1.04 -12.51
CA VAL A 285 -8.20 1.91 -11.36
C VAL A 285 -9.22 1.60 -10.26
N ALA A 286 -8.76 1.16 -9.09
CA ALA A 286 -9.56 1.16 -7.87
C ALA A 286 -9.04 2.28 -6.98
N ILE A 287 -9.89 3.19 -6.53
CA ILE A 287 -9.44 4.34 -5.75
C ILE A 287 -10.52 4.81 -4.78
N PHE A 288 -10.16 5.09 -3.53
CA PHE A 288 -11.10 5.72 -2.60
C PHE A 288 -11.57 7.08 -3.13
N LYS A 289 -10.64 8.02 -3.32
CA LYS A 289 -10.95 9.39 -3.74
C LYS A 289 -10.15 9.84 -4.95
N LEU A 290 -10.85 10.37 -5.95
CA LEU A 290 -10.27 10.93 -7.17
C LEU A 290 -10.77 12.36 -7.38
N THR A 291 -9.90 13.36 -7.18
CA THR A 291 -10.24 14.78 -7.41
C THR A 291 -9.20 15.52 -8.26
N ARG A 292 -8.07 14.88 -8.59
CA ARG A 292 -7.09 15.43 -9.53
C ARG A 292 -7.60 15.36 -10.96
N MET A 293 -8.06 16.49 -11.50
CA MET A 293 -8.55 16.63 -12.88
C MET A 293 -7.54 16.11 -13.93
N ALA A 294 -6.23 16.30 -13.72
CA ALA A 294 -5.21 15.82 -14.65
C ALA A 294 -5.25 14.28 -14.84
N ILE A 295 -5.56 13.52 -13.79
CA ILE A 295 -5.70 12.06 -13.87
C ILE A 295 -6.98 11.70 -14.62
N ALA A 296 -8.11 12.33 -14.30
CA ALA A 296 -9.37 12.10 -15.01
C ALA A 296 -9.25 12.42 -16.52
N GLU A 297 -8.56 13.52 -16.86
CA GLU A 297 -8.19 13.87 -18.23
C GLU A 297 -7.38 12.79 -18.92
N LYS A 298 -6.35 12.27 -18.24
CA LYS A 298 -5.48 11.25 -18.79
C LYS A 298 -6.22 9.94 -19.03
N LEU A 299 -7.05 9.50 -18.09
CA LEU A 299 -7.84 8.27 -18.22
C LEU A 299 -8.85 8.37 -19.38
N LEU A 300 -9.52 9.51 -19.54
CA LEU A 300 -10.37 9.79 -20.70
C LEU A 300 -9.57 9.79 -22.01
N ALA A 301 -8.39 10.41 -22.03
CA ALA A 301 -7.53 10.44 -23.21
C ALA A 301 -7.05 9.03 -23.60
N LEU A 302 -6.68 8.18 -22.65
CA LEU A 302 -6.32 6.79 -22.90
C LEU A 302 -7.51 6.00 -23.46
N LYS A 303 -8.71 6.15 -22.89
CA LYS A 303 -9.92 5.53 -23.44
C LYS A 303 -10.16 5.93 -24.89
N LYS A 304 -10.07 7.23 -25.21
CA LYS A 304 -10.23 7.76 -26.58
C LYS A 304 -9.13 7.31 -27.54
N ALA A 305 -7.91 7.12 -27.04
CA ALA A 305 -6.78 6.58 -27.81
C ALA A 305 -6.89 5.06 -28.04
N GLY A 306 -7.96 4.41 -27.55
CA GLY A 306 -8.25 3.02 -27.82
C GLY A 306 -7.77 2.06 -26.74
N CYS A 307 -7.49 2.52 -25.51
CA CYS A 307 -7.31 1.63 -24.35
C CYS A 307 -8.68 1.15 -23.83
N SER A 308 -8.72 -0.01 -23.17
CA SER A 308 -9.84 -0.33 -22.27
C SER A 308 -9.55 0.34 -20.93
N VAL A 309 -10.44 1.20 -20.45
CA VAL A 309 -10.27 1.91 -19.17
C VAL A 309 -11.49 1.66 -18.29
N SER A 310 -11.26 1.07 -17.12
CA SER A 310 -12.28 0.76 -16.11
C SER A 310 -11.89 1.33 -14.75
N ILE A 311 -12.84 1.94 -14.05
CA ILE A 311 -12.61 2.64 -12.79
C ILE A 311 -13.67 2.18 -11.78
N VAL A 312 -13.24 1.78 -10.59
CA VAL A 312 -14.10 1.66 -9.42
C VAL A 312 -13.63 2.70 -8.41
N TYR A 313 -14.55 3.52 -7.92
CA TYR A 313 -14.21 4.62 -7.01
C TYR A 313 -15.20 4.75 -5.86
N ALA A 314 -14.83 5.37 -4.74
CA ALA A 314 -15.80 5.68 -3.67
C ALA A 314 -16.28 7.14 -3.74
N GLU A 315 -15.38 8.06 -4.09
CA GLU A 315 -15.67 9.49 -4.12
C GLU A 315 -14.94 10.22 -5.26
N THR A 316 -15.64 11.15 -5.88
CA THR A 316 -15.13 12.13 -6.85
C THR A 316 -15.63 13.52 -6.49
N ASP A 317 -14.96 14.57 -6.96
CA ASP A 317 -15.55 15.91 -6.97
C ASP A 317 -16.46 16.08 -8.21
N SER A 318 -17.47 16.93 -8.07
CA SER A 318 -18.47 17.16 -9.12
C SER A 318 -18.94 18.62 -9.16
N ALA A 319 -19.71 18.99 -10.18
CA ALA A 319 -20.42 20.26 -10.20
C ALA A 319 -21.32 20.44 -8.97
N LYS A 320 -21.87 19.34 -8.42
CA LYS A 320 -22.72 19.40 -7.24
C LYS A 320 -21.92 19.67 -5.96
N SER A 321 -20.71 19.13 -5.82
CA SER A 321 -19.85 19.38 -4.66
C SER A 321 -19.11 20.72 -4.75
N SER A 322 -18.94 21.25 -5.96
CA SER A 322 -18.05 22.38 -6.24
C SER A 322 -18.79 23.62 -6.76
N GLY A 323 -20.00 23.88 -6.24
CA GLY A 323 -20.75 25.12 -6.51
C GLY A 323 -21.08 25.37 -7.98
N GLY A 324 -21.30 24.31 -8.76
CA GLY A 324 -21.57 24.35 -10.21
C GLY A 324 -20.35 24.12 -11.09
N THR A 325 -19.12 24.13 -10.55
CA THR A 325 -17.90 23.87 -11.32
C THR A 325 -17.71 22.38 -11.56
N LYS A 326 -17.73 21.95 -12.83
CA LYS A 326 -17.56 20.54 -13.20
C LYS A 326 -16.24 19.98 -12.66
N GLY A 327 -16.33 18.85 -11.96
CA GLY A 327 -15.23 18.14 -11.36
C GLY A 327 -14.84 16.89 -12.15
N THR A 328 -14.09 15.99 -11.49
CA THR A 328 -13.68 14.72 -12.09
C THR A 328 -14.86 13.81 -12.41
N TRP A 329 -15.97 13.88 -11.66
CA TRP A 329 -17.18 13.09 -11.95
C TRP A 329 -17.69 13.37 -13.36
N GLU A 330 -17.93 14.63 -13.72
CA GLU A 330 -18.40 14.99 -15.06
C GLU A 330 -17.37 14.65 -16.14
N LYS A 331 -16.07 14.75 -15.82
CA LYS A 331 -15.01 14.42 -16.76
C LYS A 331 -15.01 12.95 -17.12
N LEU A 332 -15.14 12.06 -16.14
CA LEU A 332 -15.16 10.61 -16.35
C LEU A 332 -16.46 10.14 -17.01
N HIS A 333 -17.57 10.84 -16.78
CA HIS A 333 -18.89 10.54 -17.36
C HIS A 333 -19.11 11.15 -18.76
N THR A 334 -18.07 11.70 -19.38
CA THR A 334 -18.16 12.21 -20.76
C THR A 334 -18.51 11.07 -21.72
N SER A 335 -19.33 11.32 -22.75
CA SER A 335 -19.65 10.34 -23.79
C SER A 335 -18.38 9.75 -24.44
N GLY A 336 -18.33 8.42 -24.58
CA GLY A 336 -17.13 7.68 -24.99
C GLY A 336 -16.05 7.60 -23.90
N GLY A 337 -16.38 7.93 -22.66
CA GLY A 337 -15.52 7.88 -21.49
C GLY A 337 -15.23 6.48 -20.96
N PRO A 338 -14.41 6.38 -19.90
CA PRO A 338 -14.11 5.11 -19.24
C PRO A 338 -15.38 4.45 -18.66
N THR A 339 -15.31 3.15 -18.42
CA THR A 339 -16.35 2.46 -17.63
C THR A 339 -16.13 2.79 -16.16
N VAL A 340 -17.14 3.34 -15.50
CA VAL A 340 -17.08 3.80 -14.11
C VAL A 340 -18.10 3.07 -13.25
N ARG A 341 -17.73 2.76 -12.01
CA ARG A 341 -18.63 2.27 -10.97
C ARG A 341 -18.27 2.91 -9.64
N CYS A 342 -19.26 3.46 -8.96
CA CYS A 342 -19.09 3.88 -7.59
C CYS A 342 -19.35 2.71 -6.63
N TYR A 343 -18.46 2.55 -5.65
CA TYR A 343 -18.70 1.77 -4.45
C TYR A 343 -18.59 2.70 -3.23
N ASN A 344 -19.76 3.22 -2.83
CA ASN A 344 -19.97 3.98 -1.61
C ASN A 344 -21.42 3.73 -1.17
N ASP A 345 -21.61 2.67 -0.38
CA ASP A 345 -22.90 2.11 0.01
C ASP A 345 -23.19 2.42 1.47
N ASP A 346 -24.04 3.41 1.70
CA ASP A 346 -24.50 3.80 3.03
C ASP A 346 -25.75 3.03 3.47
N ARG A 347 -26.24 2.04 2.73
CA ARG A 347 -27.40 1.25 3.16
C ARG A 347 -27.02 0.34 4.31
N ASP A 348 -27.89 0.25 5.31
CA ASP A 348 -27.78 -0.77 6.35
C ASP A 348 -28.43 -2.09 5.88
N PRO A 349 -27.64 -3.16 5.64
CA PRO A 349 -28.19 -4.44 5.21
C PRO A 349 -29.03 -5.13 6.31
N LEU A 350 -28.84 -4.76 7.58
CA LEU A 350 -29.60 -5.31 8.70
C LEU A 350 -30.88 -4.50 8.97
N ASN A 351 -30.92 -3.24 8.56
CA ASN A 351 -32.04 -2.34 8.78
C ASN A 351 -32.43 -1.61 7.47
N PRO A 352 -33.17 -2.27 6.55
CA PRO A 352 -33.54 -1.68 5.27
C PRO A 352 -34.23 -0.32 5.42
N GLY A 353 -33.75 0.68 4.67
CA GLY A 353 -34.22 2.06 4.74
C GLY A 353 -33.44 2.96 5.71
N GLN A 354 -32.62 2.37 6.58
CA GLN A 354 -31.66 3.11 7.41
C GLN A 354 -30.32 3.29 6.70
N LYS A 355 -29.59 4.32 7.11
CA LYS A 355 -28.25 4.62 6.61
C LYS A 355 -27.20 4.34 7.67
N LEU A 356 -26.11 3.70 7.26
CA LEU A 356 -24.92 3.52 8.07
C LEU A 356 -24.24 4.88 8.32
N ALA A 357 -23.72 5.07 9.53
CA ALA A 357 -22.89 6.23 9.84
C ALA A 357 -21.57 6.22 9.05
N THR A 358 -21.00 5.02 8.87
CA THR A 358 -19.81 4.75 8.07
C THR A 358 -20.19 3.77 6.95
N PRO A 359 -20.15 4.20 5.67
CA PRO A 359 -20.60 3.39 4.54
C PRO A 359 -19.63 2.25 4.22
N PHE A 360 -20.08 1.28 3.44
CA PHE A 360 -19.15 0.37 2.76
C PHE A 360 -18.51 1.07 1.55
N ILE A 361 -17.19 1.00 1.44
CA ILE A 361 -16.45 1.71 0.36
C ILE A 361 -15.35 0.84 -0.24
N ILE A 362 -14.96 1.16 -1.48
CA ILE A 362 -13.64 0.81 -1.98
C ILE A 362 -12.60 1.74 -1.33
N HIS A 363 -11.66 1.17 -0.57
CA HIS A 363 -10.58 1.91 0.07
C HIS A 363 -9.18 1.48 -0.39
N SER A 364 -9.08 0.42 -1.20
CA SER A 364 -7.93 0.13 -2.04
C SER A 364 -7.63 1.25 -3.03
N LYS A 365 -6.35 1.39 -3.36
CA LYS A 365 -5.82 2.51 -4.16
C LYS A 365 -4.77 1.96 -5.11
N TYR A 366 -5.20 1.43 -6.25
CA TYR A 366 -4.29 0.83 -7.21
C TYR A 366 -4.63 1.10 -8.68
N ILE A 367 -3.59 1.02 -9.51
CA ILE A 367 -3.66 1.03 -10.98
C ILE A 367 -3.11 -0.29 -11.50
N LEU A 368 -3.84 -0.93 -12.40
CA LEU A 368 -3.39 -2.12 -13.10
C LEU A 368 -3.31 -1.82 -14.60
N ILE A 369 -2.19 -2.15 -15.21
CA ILE A 369 -1.94 -1.98 -16.64
C ILE A 369 -1.56 -3.34 -17.21
N ASP A 370 -2.37 -3.84 -18.15
CA ASP A 370 -2.15 -5.09 -18.89
C ASP A 370 -2.04 -4.78 -20.38
N GLY A 371 -0.82 -4.74 -20.91
CA GLY A 371 -0.55 -4.41 -22.31
C GLY A 371 0.78 -3.66 -22.50
N MET A 372 0.82 -2.70 -23.42
CA MET A 372 2.04 -1.97 -23.75
C MET A 372 2.27 -0.83 -22.75
N TYR A 373 3.36 -0.92 -21.99
CA TYR A 373 3.79 0.03 -20.97
C TYR A 373 5.28 0.31 -21.12
N ASP A 374 5.66 1.58 -21.25
CA ASP A 374 7.06 2.01 -21.39
C ASP A 374 7.81 1.29 -22.53
N GLY A 375 7.12 1.07 -23.65
CA GLY A 375 7.69 0.45 -24.85
C GLY A 375 7.79 -1.08 -24.82
N VAL A 376 7.34 -1.73 -23.75
CA VAL A 376 7.32 -3.19 -23.65
C VAL A 376 5.93 -3.72 -23.28
N LYS A 377 5.60 -4.93 -23.74
CA LYS A 377 4.38 -5.62 -23.30
C LYS A 377 4.61 -6.12 -21.87
N ASN A 378 3.74 -5.73 -20.96
CA ASN A 378 3.91 -5.98 -19.53
C ASN A 378 2.57 -5.96 -18.76
N LYS A 379 2.57 -6.57 -17.57
CA LYS A 379 1.56 -6.36 -16.54
C LYS A 379 2.17 -5.63 -15.35
N VAL A 380 1.66 -4.43 -15.09
CA VAL A 380 2.19 -3.57 -14.04
C VAL A 380 1.10 -3.19 -13.07
N SER A 381 1.39 -3.28 -11.78
CA SER A 381 0.52 -2.84 -10.70
C SER A 381 1.15 -1.67 -9.96
N PHE A 382 0.34 -0.72 -9.51
CA PHE A 382 0.73 0.34 -8.58
C PHE A 382 -0.23 0.28 -7.41
N THR A 383 0.25 0.26 -6.17
CA THR A 383 -0.60 0.38 -4.97
C THR A 383 0.06 1.28 -3.94
N GLY A 384 -0.69 1.76 -2.95
CA GLY A 384 -0.14 2.43 -1.78
C GLY A 384 -1.17 3.28 -1.06
N SER A 385 -0.69 4.11 -0.14
CA SER A 385 -1.58 4.88 0.74
C SER A 385 -2.29 6.07 0.07
N GLY A 386 -1.72 6.60 -1.02
CA GLY A 386 -2.11 7.88 -1.61
C GLY A 386 -3.43 7.89 -2.39
N ASN A 387 -4.36 8.75 -1.96
CA ASN A 387 -5.54 9.14 -2.75
C ASN A 387 -5.16 9.88 -4.05
N TYR A 388 -6.08 9.97 -5.01
CA TYR A 388 -5.85 10.77 -6.22
C TYR A 388 -6.35 12.20 -6.05
N THR A 389 -5.94 12.81 -4.93
CA THR A 389 -6.24 14.19 -4.50
C THR A 389 -5.01 15.07 -4.61
N GLY A 390 -5.19 16.40 -4.54
CA GLY A 390 -4.09 17.36 -4.41
C GLY A 390 -3.22 17.08 -3.18
N PRO A 391 -3.83 17.07 -1.97
CA PRO A 391 -3.18 16.72 -0.69
C PRO A 391 -2.24 15.52 -0.74
N ALA A 392 -2.72 14.38 -1.25
CA ALA A 392 -1.92 13.16 -1.36
C ALA A 392 -0.69 13.29 -2.28
N LEU A 393 -0.66 14.28 -3.17
CA LEU A 393 0.47 14.52 -4.06
C LEU A 393 1.44 15.58 -3.52
N ARG A 394 0.97 16.68 -2.91
CA ARG A 394 1.84 17.84 -2.58
C ARG A 394 2.02 18.10 -1.09
N GLU A 395 1.17 17.54 -0.23
CA GLU A 395 1.06 17.96 1.17
C GLU A 395 1.23 16.79 2.14
N ASN A 396 0.61 15.64 1.87
CA ASN A 396 0.61 14.49 2.75
C ASN A 396 1.89 13.67 2.63
N ASP A 397 2.26 13.03 3.74
CA ASP A 397 3.20 11.91 3.70
C ASP A 397 2.44 10.70 3.16
N GLU A 398 2.91 10.15 2.05
CA GLU A 398 2.30 9.00 1.38
C GLU A 398 3.38 8.14 0.76
N SER A 399 3.01 6.91 0.41
CA SER A 399 3.83 6.03 -0.41
C SER A 399 3.01 5.38 -1.52
N ILE A 400 3.68 5.09 -2.64
CA ILE A 400 3.16 4.26 -3.72
C ILE A 400 4.28 3.31 -4.15
N VAL A 401 3.95 2.06 -4.43
CA VAL A 401 4.86 1.06 -4.96
C VAL A 401 4.36 0.54 -6.31
N LYS A 402 5.23 0.53 -7.32
CA LYS A 402 5.07 -0.20 -8.58
C LYS A 402 5.56 -1.63 -8.37
N VAL A 403 4.82 -2.60 -8.92
CA VAL A 403 5.22 -4.01 -9.05
C VAL A 403 5.09 -4.44 -10.50
N ASP A 404 6.17 -4.99 -11.03
CA ASP A 404 6.32 -5.51 -12.39
C ASP A 404 6.25 -7.06 -12.34
N ASP A 405 5.08 -7.59 -12.00
CA ASP A 405 4.88 -9.04 -11.84
C ASP A 405 3.46 -9.44 -12.28
N ASP A 406 3.39 -10.42 -13.18
CA ASP A 406 2.15 -10.92 -13.77
C ASP A 406 1.21 -11.54 -12.73
N THR A 407 1.76 -12.26 -11.75
CA THR A 407 0.98 -12.96 -10.71
C THR A 407 0.37 -11.96 -9.75
N VAL A 408 1.16 -11.00 -9.27
CA VAL A 408 0.68 -9.89 -8.43
C VAL A 408 -0.41 -9.10 -9.15
N HIS A 409 -0.19 -8.76 -10.42
CA HIS A 409 -1.19 -8.07 -11.23
C HIS A 409 -2.50 -8.87 -11.35
N ASP A 410 -2.44 -10.17 -11.62
CA ASP A 410 -3.62 -10.99 -11.82
C ASP A 410 -4.41 -11.21 -10.50
N MET A 411 -3.73 -11.23 -9.36
CA MET A 411 -4.38 -11.21 -8.04
C MET A 411 -5.13 -9.88 -7.82
N TYR A 412 -4.50 -8.74 -8.09
CA TYR A 412 -5.16 -7.44 -8.04
C TYR A 412 -6.33 -7.33 -9.02
N LYS A 413 -6.20 -7.90 -10.23
CA LYS A 413 -7.29 -7.94 -11.20
C LYS A 413 -8.47 -8.75 -10.66
N THR A 414 -8.22 -9.87 -10.00
CA THR A 414 -9.26 -10.70 -9.38
C THR A 414 -10.00 -9.92 -8.29
N HIS A 415 -9.26 -9.20 -7.44
CA HIS A 415 -9.86 -8.28 -6.47
C HIS A 415 -10.67 -7.16 -7.16
N PHE A 416 -10.14 -6.53 -8.21
CA PHE A 416 -10.85 -5.51 -8.98
C PHE A 416 -12.18 -6.02 -9.53
N ASP A 417 -12.19 -7.21 -10.11
CA ASP A 417 -13.40 -7.83 -10.66
C ASP A 417 -14.41 -8.15 -9.54
N ARG A 418 -13.93 -8.62 -8.37
CA ARG A 418 -14.75 -8.85 -7.17
C ARG A 418 -15.45 -7.56 -6.73
N VAL A 419 -14.69 -6.47 -6.52
CA VAL A 419 -15.24 -5.17 -6.09
C VAL A 419 -16.21 -4.62 -7.14
N THR A 420 -15.84 -4.64 -8.41
CA THR A 420 -16.68 -4.19 -9.53
C THR A 420 -18.04 -4.90 -9.55
N LYS A 421 -18.05 -6.21 -9.26
CA LYS A 421 -19.26 -7.05 -9.23
C LYS A 421 -20.24 -6.65 -8.14
N VAL A 422 -19.74 -6.24 -6.95
CA VAL A 422 -20.58 -5.86 -5.81
C VAL A 422 -20.74 -4.35 -5.60
N ALA A 423 -20.04 -3.54 -6.39
CA ALA A 423 -20.09 -2.09 -6.28
C ALA A 423 -21.54 -1.59 -6.29
N TYR A 424 -21.92 -0.92 -5.20
CA TYR A 424 -23.17 -0.20 -5.06
C TYR A 424 -22.87 1.26 -4.69
N PRO A 425 -23.53 2.25 -5.32
CA PRO A 425 -24.63 2.13 -6.29
C PRO A 425 -24.21 1.69 -7.70
N GLY A 426 -22.92 1.38 -7.92
CA GLY A 426 -22.43 0.86 -9.19
C GLY A 426 -22.49 1.94 -10.26
N THR A 427 -23.25 1.71 -11.34
CA THR A 427 -23.44 2.70 -12.41
C THR A 427 -24.49 3.76 -12.08
N ALA A 428 -25.25 3.60 -11.00
CA ALA A 428 -26.18 4.62 -10.50
C ALA A 428 -25.46 5.60 -9.56
N ASP A 429 -24.27 6.04 -9.95
CA ASP A 429 -23.33 6.82 -9.12
C ASP A 429 -23.63 8.32 -9.06
N THR A 430 -24.87 8.72 -9.31
CA THR A 430 -25.33 10.11 -9.23
C THR A 430 -25.63 10.55 -7.79
N THR A 431 -25.33 9.71 -6.79
CA THR A 431 -25.56 9.95 -5.37
C THR A 431 -24.62 11.03 -4.82
N ASP A 432 -25.04 11.66 -3.70
CA ASP A 432 -24.23 12.68 -3.01
C ASP A 432 -22.88 12.17 -2.53
N LEU A 433 -22.79 10.89 -2.15
CA LEU A 433 -21.57 10.25 -1.69
C LEU A 433 -20.58 10.09 -2.85
N CYS A 434 -21.02 9.49 -3.96
CA CYS A 434 -20.17 9.29 -5.13
C CYS A 434 -19.69 10.61 -5.75
N LYS A 435 -20.54 11.64 -5.70
CA LYS A 435 -20.27 12.98 -6.25
C LYS A 435 -19.53 13.93 -5.29
N GLY A 436 -19.11 13.44 -4.12
CA GLY A 436 -18.31 14.20 -3.16
C GLY A 436 -19.06 15.38 -2.50
N VAL A 437 -20.40 15.36 -2.52
CA VAL A 437 -21.25 16.36 -1.86
C VAL A 437 -21.25 16.15 -0.34
N LYS A 438 -21.12 14.88 0.08
CA LYS A 438 -20.96 14.47 1.47
C LYS A 438 -19.63 13.73 1.59
N PRO A 439 -18.51 14.46 1.51
CA PRO A 439 -17.21 13.83 1.44
C PRO A 439 -16.93 13.03 2.71
N LEU A 440 -16.32 11.87 2.54
CA LEU A 440 -15.79 11.11 3.65
C LEU A 440 -14.41 11.67 4.04
N PRO A 441 -14.02 11.55 5.32
CA PRO A 441 -12.66 11.83 5.77
C PRO A 441 -11.66 10.88 5.10
N ASP A 442 -10.36 11.18 5.19
CA ASP A 442 -9.31 10.43 4.49
C ASP A 442 -9.19 8.96 4.93
N ASP A 443 -9.61 8.62 6.16
CA ASP A 443 -9.74 7.26 6.66
C ASP A 443 -11.07 6.57 6.30
N GLY A 444 -12.04 7.31 5.73
CA GLY A 444 -13.40 6.84 5.47
C GLY A 444 -14.31 6.76 6.69
N GLU A 445 -13.83 7.06 7.90
CA GLU A 445 -14.52 6.88 9.17
C GLU A 445 -14.63 8.21 9.93
N LYS A 446 -15.79 8.50 10.55
CA LYS A 446 -15.94 9.79 11.25
C LYS A 446 -15.14 9.85 12.54
N THR A 447 -14.58 11.03 12.82
CA THR A 447 -14.12 11.47 14.13
C THR A 447 -15.19 11.20 15.20
N LEU A 448 -14.79 10.61 16.33
CA LEU A 448 -15.66 10.40 17.48
C LEU A 448 -15.23 11.39 18.57
N THR A 449 -16.03 12.43 18.78
CA THR A 449 -15.83 13.42 19.86
C THR A 449 -16.19 12.86 21.22
#